data_AF-A0A257JUG8-F1
#
_entry.id   AF-A0A257JUG8-F1
#
_cell.length_a   1.000
_cell.length_b   1.000
_cell.length_c   1.000
_cell.angle_alpha   90.00
_cell.angle_beta   90.00
_cell.angle_gamma   90.00
#
_symmetry.space_group_name_H-M   'P 1'
#
loop_
_entity.id
_entity.type
_entity.pdbx_description
1 polymer ?
#
loop_
_entity_poly.entity_id
_entity_poly.type
_entity_poly.pdbx_seq_one_letter_code
_entity_poly.pdbx_strand_id
1 'polypeptide(L)'
;MTAPVLEAKGLFRTYGARKALNNVSITVQPGEMVALIGPSGSGKSTLLRNATGLITTDEGTGEVKLLGISVQKNGKLSDSVRQARARVGFVFQQFNLVGRLSLFQNVMLGSLGRLPFAKGFLGQWPKADQERAMQALARVGVADYAAQRANTLSGGQQQRGAIARALVQGAEAIFLDEPVASLDPVSARKVMELLRDLNQRDGVTVIVTLHQIDYATKFCDRIVALKAGQIVYDGPKDGLTRDRLIEIYGAEFDEETGDAAPKEEPVPDITKPGHQNVLEKVVQWSLALAMVIGGSYALWQQATPKVEADINFSILATENSQNLGARWKPFLADMEKQTGLKIKPYFQSGYAPLVTAMQFGQTQVGWFSNKPGWEVASTGKAEVFLRSSDPSGVDGYNSVVIVNQKSTLTLEELLECDRTKDFGMGDASSTSGTLAPMTYLFAPRNINPSNCFKTVRSANHEANVQSVAAGLLDAATNNSTSLQILGVQDPRLIGKVKVIWTSPTLPEDPIMWRKDLDPVKKKKIKDFFLNYGRQGDKAQQDRERAILASLSFGLFQPANNDHLLPVRQMQATEDLMQAQQSGDVGKVSKAKKAFDAIQAEAEAAKGRALPLLPTTPTEGYAVEGKAVKK
;
A
#
# COMPACT_ATOMS: atom_id res chain seq x y z
N MET A 1 -25.45 -14.67 31.78
CA MET A 1 -24.75 -13.82 30.78
C MET A 1 -23.32 -14.32 30.67
N THR A 2 -22.84 -14.61 29.47
CA THR A 2 -21.43 -14.94 29.23
C THR A 2 -20.56 -13.73 29.59
N ALA A 3 -19.36 -13.99 30.14
CA ALA A 3 -18.44 -12.91 30.49
C ALA A 3 -17.99 -12.15 29.22
N PRO A 4 -17.76 -10.82 29.29
CA PRO A 4 -17.22 -10.06 28.17
C PRO A 4 -15.88 -10.63 27.67
N VAL A 5 -15.65 -10.53 26.37
CA VAL A 5 -14.38 -10.91 25.74
C VAL A 5 -13.28 -9.95 26.12
N LEU A 6 -13.57 -8.64 26.15
CA LEU A 6 -12.66 -7.60 26.64
C LEU A 6 -13.40 -6.75 27.66
N GLU A 7 -12.79 -6.56 28.81
CA GLU A 7 -13.19 -5.56 29.81
C GLU A 7 -11.95 -4.73 30.14
N ALA A 8 -11.86 -3.52 29.60
CA ALA A 8 -10.80 -2.55 29.88
C ALA A 8 -11.40 -1.34 30.59
N LYS A 9 -10.87 -0.99 31.76
CA LYS A 9 -11.36 0.12 32.58
C LYS A 9 -10.25 1.07 32.93
N GLY A 10 -10.53 2.37 32.77
CA GLY A 10 -9.68 3.46 33.26
C GLY A 10 -8.25 3.38 32.77
N LEU A 11 -8.04 3.11 31.48
CA LEU A 11 -6.70 2.98 30.91
C LEU A 11 -6.05 4.34 30.66
N PHE A 12 -4.81 4.45 31.12
CA PHE A 12 -3.93 5.59 30.90
C PHE A 12 -2.64 5.09 30.25
N ARG A 13 -2.09 5.83 29.30
CA ARG A 13 -0.78 5.49 28.78
C ARG A 13 -0.06 6.73 28.32
N THR A 14 1.13 6.95 28.85
CA THR A 14 1.96 8.12 28.52
C THR A 14 3.28 7.68 27.90
N TYR A 15 3.69 8.37 26.82
CA TYR A 15 4.98 8.20 26.15
C TYR A 15 5.69 9.56 26.12
N GLY A 16 6.71 9.73 26.97
CA GLY A 16 7.35 11.03 27.16
C GLY A 16 6.34 12.09 27.59
N ALA A 17 6.21 13.17 26.82
CA ALA A 17 5.23 14.23 27.09
C ALA A 17 3.82 13.92 26.54
N ARG A 18 3.64 12.86 25.73
CA ARG A 18 2.38 12.58 25.04
C ARG A 18 1.54 11.57 25.80
N LYS A 19 0.32 11.96 26.15
CA LYS A 19 -0.69 11.05 26.70
C LYS A 19 -1.42 10.34 25.55
N ALA A 20 -1.08 9.07 25.32
CA ALA A 20 -1.65 8.23 24.26
C ALA A 20 -3.01 7.63 24.63
N LEU A 21 -3.25 7.33 25.91
CA LEU A 21 -4.57 6.98 26.45
C LEU A 21 -4.86 7.82 27.69
N ASN A 22 -6.08 8.32 27.81
CA ASN A 22 -6.54 9.20 28.87
C ASN A 22 -7.91 8.74 29.39
N ASN A 23 -7.89 7.89 30.42
CA ASN A 23 -9.09 7.32 31.05
C ASN A 23 -10.00 6.53 30.10
N VAL A 24 -9.42 5.68 29.26
CA VAL A 24 -10.18 4.91 28.27
C VAL A 24 -10.79 3.67 28.92
N SER A 25 -12.10 3.49 28.76
CA SER A 25 -12.81 2.27 29.18
C SER A 25 -13.62 1.73 28.01
N ILE A 26 -13.50 0.43 27.74
CA ILE A 26 -14.23 -0.26 26.67
C ILE A 26 -14.57 -1.68 27.10
N THR A 27 -15.79 -2.12 26.78
CA THR A 27 -16.24 -3.50 26.96
C THR A 27 -16.70 -4.07 25.63
N VAL A 28 -16.19 -5.26 25.28
CA VAL A 28 -16.55 -5.99 24.06
C VAL A 28 -17.13 -7.35 24.45
N GLN A 29 -18.33 -7.64 23.96
CA GLN A 29 -19.08 -8.87 24.19
C GLN A 29 -18.65 -9.98 23.21
N PRO A 30 -18.88 -11.25 23.57
CA PRO A 30 -18.63 -12.36 22.65
C PRO A 30 -19.39 -12.22 21.33
N GLY A 31 -18.70 -12.45 20.22
CA GLY A 31 -19.25 -12.40 18.87
C GLY A 31 -19.34 -11.00 18.26
N GLU A 32 -18.94 -9.94 18.96
CA GLU A 32 -18.92 -8.60 18.36
C GLU A 32 -17.80 -8.46 17.32
N MET A 33 -18.09 -7.70 16.26
CA MET A 33 -17.10 -7.19 15.31
C MET A 33 -17.04 -5.66 15.43
N VAL A 34 -15.99 -5.17 16.09
CA VAL A 34 -15.83 -3.77 16.50
C VAL A 34 -14.71 -3.11 15.71
N ALA A 35 -15.01 -1.97 15.07
CA ALA A 35 -13.98 -1.13 14.46
C ALA A 35 -13.50 -0.06 15.45
N LEU A 36 -12.18 0.11 15.54
CA LEU A 36 -11.53 1.23 16.19
C LEU A 36 -11.07 2.24 15.13
N ILE A 37 -11.63 3.45 15.17
CA ILE A 37 -11.34 4.52 14.21
C ILE A 37 -10.79 5.76 14.89
N GLY A 38 -10.33 6.73 14.11
CA GLY A 38 -9.85 8.03 14.56
C GLY A 38 -8.49 8.44 13.97
N PRO A 39 -8.05 9.69 14.16
CA PRO A 39 -6.83 10.23 13.57
C PRO A 39 -5.55 9.46 13.93
N SER A 40 -4.48 9.67 13.16
CA SER A 40 -3.16 9.12 13.46
C SER A 40 -2.68 9.56 14.84
N GLY A 41 -2.24 8.59 15.65
CA GLY A 41 -1.81 8.82 17.02
C GLY A 41 -2.93 9.16 18.03
N SER A 42 -4.20 8.87 17.71
CA SER A 42 -5.31 9.03 18.65
C SER A 42 -5.32 8.01 19.80
N GLY A 43 -4.48 6.96 19.74
CA GLY A 43 -4.35 5.94 20.78
C GLY A 43 -4.83 4.53 20.39
N LYS A 44 -5.34 4.34 19.16
CA LYS A 44 -5.87 3.05 18.64
C LYS A 44 -4.97 1.83 18.90
N SER A 45 -3.76 1.83 18.36
CA SER A 45 -2.79 0.72 18.54
C SER A 45 -2.35 0.58 20.00
N THR A 46 -2.26 1.70 20.73
CA THR A 46 -1.96 1.69 22.18
C THR A 46 -3.06 1.01 22.97
N LEU A 47 -4.33 1.25 22.63
CA LEU A 47 -5.49 0.59 23.24
C LEU A 47 -5.47 -0.92 22.97
N LEU A 48 -5.27 -1.35 21.71
CA LEU A 48 -5.18 -2.77 21.37
C LEU A 48 -4.04 -3.50 22.11
N ARG A 49 -2.86 -2.86 22.19
CA ARG A 49 -1.71 -3.44 22.89
C ARG A 49 -1.91 -3.48 24.41
N ASN A 50 -2.60 -2.48 24.98
CA ASN A 50 -3.02 -2.53 26.39
C ASN A 50 -4.05 -3.64 26.65
N ALA A 51 -5.06 -3.76 25.79
CA ALA A 51 -6.12 -4.77 25.89
C ALA A 51 -5.56 -6.21 25.92
N THR A 52 -4.45 -6.46 25.22
CA THR A 52 -3.77 -7.76 25.16
C THR A 52 -2.56 -7.89 26.10
N GLY A 53 -2.31 -6.84 26.88
CA GLY A 53 -1.19 -6.74 27.82
C GLY A 53 0.18 -6.70 27.16
N LEU A 54 0.29 -6.50 25.84
CA LEU A 54 1.59 -6.33 25.16
C LEU A 54 2.35 -5.10 25.66
N ILE A 55 1.60 -4.11 26.14
CA ILE A 55 2.07 -2.99 26.96
C ILE A 55 1.16 -2.88 28.17
N THR A 56 1.66 -2.28 29.25
CA THR A 56 0.85 -1.95 30.42
C THR A 56 0.30 -0.53 30.35
N THR A 57 -0.76 -0.28 31.11
CA THR A 57 -1.24 1.07 31.43
C THR A 57 -0.24 1.77 32.36
N ASP A 58 -0.39 3.08 32.56
CA ASP A 58 0.47 3.84 33.49
C ASP A 58 0.34 3.27 34.93
N GLU A 59 1.40 3.39 35.71
CA GLU A 59 1.47 2.82 37.06
C GLU A 59 0.31 3.31 37.94
N GLY A 60 -0.29 2.38 38.71
CA GLY A 60 -1.39 2.70 39.62
C GLY A 60 -2.74 2.92 38.93
N THR A 61 -2.83 2.77 37.60
CA THR A 61 -4.07 2.99 36.85
C THR A 61 -4.61 1.71 36.23
N GLY A 62 -5.90 1.70 35.97
CA GLY A 62 -6.60 0.79 35.06
C GLY A 62 -6.60 -0.70 35.39
N GLU A 63 -7.52 -1.41 34.76
CA GLU A 63 -7.55 -2.87 34.74
C GLU A 63 -7.99 -3.39 33.37
N VAL A 64 -7.47 -4.56 32.99
CA VAL A 64 -7.87 -5.26 31.77
C VAL A 64 -8.11 -6.73 32.08
N LYS A 65 -9.25 -7.25 31.63
CA LYS A 65 -9.56 -8.67 31.59
C LYS A 65 -9.90 -9.10 30.16
N LEU A 66 -9.47 -10.30 29.81
CA LEU A 66 -9.83 -10.98 28.57
C LEU A 66 -10.51 -12.30 28.90
N LEU A 67 -11.71 -12.54 28.37
CA LEU A 67 -12.48 -13.76 28.63
C LEU A 67 -12.62 -14.06 30.14
N GLY A 68 -12.81 -13.00 30.94
CA GLY A 68 -12.84 -13.05 32.41
C GLY A 68 -11.48 -13.24 33.11
N ILE A 69 -10.39 -13.47 32.37
CA ILE A 69 -9.05 -13.67 32.91
C ILE A 69 -8.34 -12.32 33.06
N SER A 70 -7.76 -12.06 34.23
CA SER A 70 -6.97 -10.85 34.46
C SER A 70 -5.72 -10.83 33.56
N VAL A 71 -5.55 -9.73 32.82
CA VAL A 71 -4.40 -9.48 31.94
C VAL A 71 -3.44 -8.51 32.61
N GLN A 72 -3.98 -7.42 33.14
CA GLN A 72 -3.21 -6.42 33.88
C GLN A 72 -4.10 -5.65 34.86
N LYS A 73 -3.47 -5.11 35.91
CA LYS A 73 -4.10 -4.25 36.91
C LYS A 73 -3.07 -3.26 37.46
N ASN A 74 -3.45 -2.00 37.64
CA ASN A 74 -2.61 -0.95 38.25
C ASN A 74 -1.24 -0.80 37.55
N GLY A 75 -1.21 -0.87 36.21
CA GLY A 75 0.02 -0.79 35.41
C GLY A 75 0.94 -2.01 35.46
N LYS A 76 0.50 -3.13 36.05
CA LYS A 76 1.28 -4.38 36.16
C LYS A 76 0.56 -5.53 35.46
N LEU A 77 1.34 -6.38 34.77
CA LEU A 77 0.81 -7.60 34.17
C LEU A 77 0.40 -8.59 35.26
N SER A 78 -0.69 -9.32 35.01
CA SER A 78 -1.15 -10.40 35.88
C SER A 78 -0.44 -11.71 35.55
N ASP A 79 -0.24 -12.57 36.54
CA ASP A 79 0.36 -13.90 36.36
C ASP A 79 -0.43 -14.77 35.36
N SER A 80 -1.74 -14.54 35.23
CA SER A 80 -2.61 -15.24 34.29
C SER A 80 -2.55 -14.72 32.85
N VAL A 81 -1.72 -13.71 32.55
CA VAL A 81 -1.65 -13.11 31.21
C VAL A 81 -1.34 -14.12 30.11
N ARG A 82 -0.50 -15.13 30.38
CA ARG A 82 -0.18 -16.19 29.40
C ARG A 82 -1.41 -17.03 29.04
N GLN A 83 -2.24 -17.35 30.03
CA GLN A 83 -3.48 -18.11 29.82
C GLN A 83 -4.47 -17.31 28.96
N ALA A 84 -4.61 -16.01 29.22
CA ALA A 84 -5.42 -15.13 28.39
C ALA A 84 -4.89 -15.04 26.95
N ARG A 85 -3.59 -14.77 26.78
CA ARG A 85 -2.95 -14.65 25.46
C ARG A 85 -3.01 -15.92 24.64
N ALA A 86 -2.99 -17.10 25.25
CA ALA A 86 -3.12 -18.36 24.52
C ALA A 86 -4.50 -18.50 23.83
N ARG A 87 -5.53 -17.78 24.30
CA ARG A 87 -6.91 -17.82 23.79
C ARG A 87 -7.28 -16.66 22.87
N VAL A 88 -6.38 -15.70 22.66
CA VAL A 88 -6.62 -14.54 21.77
C VAL A 88 -5.50 -14.34 20.76
N GLY A 89 -5.86 -14.03 19.51
CA GLY A 89 -4.92 -13.74 18.44
C GLY A 89 -4.61 -12.24 18.38
N PHE A 90 -3.36 -11.89 18.06
CA PHE A 90 -2.99 -10.52 17.70
C PHE A 90 -2.35 -10.51 16.31
N VAL A 91 -2.93 -9.76 15.39
CA VAL A 91 -2.40 -9.54 14.04
C VAL A 91 -1.87 -8.12 13.96
N PHE A 92 -0.55 -8.00 13.78
CA PHE A 92 0.15 -6.72 13.73
C PHE A 92 0.11 -6.14 12.33
N GLN A 93 0.24 -4.81 12.23
CA GLN A 93 0.31 -4.06 10.97
C GLN A 93 1.41 -4.58 10.01
N GLN A 94 2.55 -4.99 10.55
CA GLN A 94 3.67 -5.58 9.77
C GLN A 94 3.63 -7.12 9.73
N PHE A 95 2.48 -7.74 9.98
CA PHE A 95 2.22 -9.18 10.00
C PHE A 95 2.95 -9.98 11.12
N ASN A 96 4.15 -9.53 11.51
CA ASN A 96 5.07 -10.16 12.44
C ASN A 96 5.25 -11.66 12.14
N LEU A 97 5.43 -11.98 10.86
CA LEU A 97 5.90 -13.30 10.43
C LEU A 97 7.43 -13.33 10.49
N VAL A 98 7.98 -14.46 10.91
CA VAL A 98 9.43 -14.70 10.87
C VAL A 98 9.82 -15.00 9.42
N GLY A 99 10.40 -14.00 8.75
CA GLY A 99 10.65 -14.02 7.30
C GLY A 99 11.42 -15.24 6.78
N ARG A 100 12.37 -15.76 7.56
CA ARG A 100 13.18 -16.94 7.19
C ARG A 100 12.45 -18.28 7.30
N LEU A 101 11.36 -18.35 8.06
CA LEU A 101 10.58 -19.56 8.24
C LEU A 101 9.55 -19.69 7.11
N SER A 102 9.14 -20.92 6.83
CA SER A 102 8.04 -21.14 5.89
C SER A 102 6.72 -20.57 6.44
N LEU A 103 5.76 -20.35 5.56
CA LEU A 103 4.42 -19.92 5.94
C LEU A 103 3.77 -20.92 6.90
N PHE A 104 3.92 -22.22 6.63
CA PHE A 104 3.46 -23.30 7.49
C PHE A 104 4.09 -23.21 8.88
N GLN A 105 5.42 -23.06 8.95
CA GLN A 105 6.13 -22.93 10.23
C GLN A 105 5.64 -21.70 11.02
N ASN A 106 5.43 -20.58 10.34
CA ASN A 106 4.87 -19.38 10.95
C ASN A 106 3.47 -19.63 11.55
N VAL A 107 2.61 -20.33 10.82
CA VAL A 107 1.26 -20.69 11.29
C VAL A 107 1.32 -21.66 12.47
N MET A 108 2.23 -22.64 12.45
CA MET A 108 2.44 -23.57 13.56
C MET A 108 2.86 -22.89 14.87
N LEU A 109 3.48 -21.70 14.81
CA LEU A 109 3.79 -20.92 16.01
C LEU A 109 2.53 -20.59 16.84
N GLY A 110 1.34 -20.57 16.22
CA GLY A 110 0.07 -20.44 16.92
C GLY A 110 -0.17 -21.53 17.95
N SER A 111 0.34 -22.74 17.75
CA SER A 111 0.19 -23.86 18.70
C SER A 111 1.06 -23.74 19.95
N LEU A 112 2.07 -22.85 19.98
CA LEU A 112 3.04 -22.77 21.08
C LEU A 112 2.41 -22.38 22.43
N GLY A 113 1.27 -21.69 22.43
CA GLY A 113 0.54 -21.36 23.66
C GLY A 113 -0.06 -22.58 24.36
N ARG A 114 -0.26 -23.69 23.64
CA ARG A 114 -0.89 -24.93 24.14
C ARG A 114 0.08 -26.11 24.22
N LEU A 115 1.19 -26.08 23.45
CA LEU A 115 2.15 -27.18 23.40
C LEU A 115 3.19 -27.09 24.54
N PRO A 116 3.66 -28.24 25.05
CA PRO A 116 4.82 -28.27 25.95
C PRO A 116 6.04 -27.62 25.29
N PHE A 117 6.79 -26.83 26.07
CA PHE A 117 7.95 -26.06 25.58
C PHE A 117 8.93 -26.91 24.76
N ALA A 118 9.28 -28.10 25.26
CA ALA A 118 10.24 -29.00 24.60
C ALA A 118 9.80 -29.41 23.18
N LYS A 119 8.50 -29.68 22.97
CA LYS A 119 7.98 -30.05 21.64
C LYS A 119 8.04 -28.86 20.68
N GLY A 120 7.67 -27.67 21.16
CA GLY A 120 7.76 -26.44 20.38
C GLY A 120 9.20 -26.07 20.02
N PHE A 121 10.12 -26.20 20.98
CA PHE A 121 11.55 -25.92 20.79
C PHE A 121 12.21 -26.86 19.77
N LEU A 122 11.90 -28.16 19.84
CA LEU A 122 12.42 -29.16 18.91
C LEU A 122 11.71 -29.18 17.55
N GLY A 123 10.70 -28.32 17.33
CA GLY A 123 9.91 -28.28 16.11
C GLY A 123 9.08 -29.56 15.87
N GLN A 124 8.81 -30.33 16.93
CA GLN A 124 8.05 -31.58 16.87
C GLN A 124 6.54 -31.30 16.94
N TRP A 125 6.00 -30.86 15.82
CA TRP A 125 4.59 -30.52 15.67
C TRP A 125 3.69 -31.77 15.68
N PRO A 126 2.71 -31.91 16.59
CA PRO A 126 1.76 -33.03 16.53
C PRO A 126 0.97 -33.05 15.23
N LYS A 127 0.68 -34.23 14.67
CA LYS A 127 -0.06 -34.37 13.40
C LYS A 127 -1.38 -33.57 13.38
N ALA A 128 -2.14 -33.63 14.47
CA ALA A 128 -3.39 -32.88 14.59
C ALA A 128 -3.21 -31.36 14.49
N ASP A 129 -2.10 -30.80 14.99
CA ASP A 129 -1.81 -29.36 14.83
C ASP A 129 -1.32 -29.03 13.41
N GLN A 130 -0.57 -29.94 12.76
CA GLN A 130 -0.19 -29.80 11.35
C GLN A 130 -1.41 -29.79 10.43
N GLU A 131 -2.37 -30.67 10.67
CA GLU A 131 -3.64 -30.73 9.95
C GLU A 131 -4.46 -29.45 10.15
N ARG A 132 -4.58 -28.97 11.41
CA ARG A 132 -5.23 -27.68 11.70
C ARG A 132 -4.53 -26.52 11.00
N ALA A 133 -3.20 -26.53 10.90
CA ALA A 133 -2.45 -25.50 10.18
C ALA A 133 -2.74 -25.51 8.68
N MET A 134 -2.76 -26.69 8.04
CA MET A 134 -3.12 -26.79 6.63
C MET A 134 -4.58 -26.41 6.37
N GLN A 135 -5.50 -26.78 7.26
CA GLN A 135 -6.90 -26.35 7.19
C GLN A 135 -7.05 -24.84 7.34
N ALA A 136 -6.33 -24.22 8.28
CA ALA A 136 -6.33 -22.77 8.46
C ALA A 136 -5.75 -22.05 7.23
N LEU A 137 -4.64 -22.55 6.68
CA LEU A 137 -4.05 -22.02 5.45
C LEU A 137 -4.98 -22.15 4.25
N ALA A 138 -5.71 -23.26 4.14
CA ALA A 138 -6.73 -23.45 3.10
C ALA A 138 -7.90 -22.49 3.30
N ARG A 139 -8.37 -22.31 4.55
CA ARG A 139 -9.48 -21.40 4.88
C ARG A 139 -9.19 -19.96 4.48
N VAL A 140 -7.95 -19.51 4.65
CA VAL A 140 -7.52 -18.17 4.24
C VAL A 140 -6.99 -18.11 2.79
N GLY A 141 -7.10 -19.20 2.02
CA GLY A 141 -6.76 -19.24 0.60
C GLY A 141 -5.27 -19.09 0.28
N VAL A 142 -4.38 -19.61 1.13
CA VAL A 142 -2.91 -19.55 0.94
C VAL A 142 -2.20 -20.89 1.19
N ALA A 143 -2.92 -22.01 1.15
CA ALA A 143 -2.36 -23.35 1.36
C ALA A 143 -1.20 -23.70 0.40
N ASP A 144 -1.28 -23.29 -0.87
CA ASP A 144 -0.24 -23.57 -1.87
C ASP A 144 1.11 -22.92 -1.54
N TYR A 145 1.10 -21.90 -0.67
CA TYR A 145 2.29 -21.18 -0.23
C TYR A 145 2.87 -21.72 1.08
N ALA A 146 2.31 -22.79 1.65
CA ALA A 146 2.71 -23.35 2.95
C ALA A 146 4.22 -23.59 3.07
N ALA A 147 4.87 -24.08 2.02
CA ALA A 147 6.30 -24.37 2.01
C ALA A 147 7.19 -23.14 1.72
N GLN A 148 6.63 -22.05 1.21
CA GLN A 148 7.39 -20.85 0.85
C GLN A 148 7.80 -20.06 2.10
N ARG A 149 8.95 -19.38 2.03
CA ARG A 149 9.42 -18.49 3.11
C ARG A 149 8.52 -17.28 3.22
N ALA A 150 8.24 -16.84 4.44
CA ALA A 150 7.31 -15.73 4.65
C ALA A 150 7.78 -14.43 3.98
N ASN A 151 9.09 -14.18 3.88
CA ASN A 151 9.64 -12.98 3.24
C ASN A 151 9.56 -12.98 1.70
N THR A 152 9.18 -14.09 1.06
CA THR A 152 8.97 -14.15 -0.41
C THR A 152 7.51 -13.97 -0.80
N LEU A 153 6.61 -13.85 0.19
CA LEU A 153 5.17 -13.71 -0.05
C LEU A 153 4.77 -12.25 -0.21
N SER A 154 3.70 -12.00 -0.97
CA SER A 154 3.05 -10.69 -1.01
C SER A 154 2.49 -10.29 0.36
N GLY A 155 2.33 -8.99 0.63
CA GLY A 155 1.75 -8.50 1.89
C GLY A 155 0.36 -9.10 2.17
N GLY A 156 -0.48 -9.26 1.16
CA GLY A 156 -1.81 -9.89 1.32
C GLY A 156 -1.73 -11.38 1.69
N GLN A 157 -0.76 -12.12 1.16
CA GLN A 157 -0.52 -13.51 1.56
C GLN A 157 0.05 -13.60 2.99
N GLN A 158 0.98 -12.71 3.36
CA GLN A 158 1.52 -12.64 4.71
C GLN A 158 0.42 -12.30 5.74
N GLN A 159 -0.46 -11.35 5.43
CA GLN A 159 -1.60 -10.98 6.27
C GLN A 159 -2.52 -12.19 6.51
N ARG A 160 -2.90 -12.90 5.44
CA ARG A 160 -3.75 -14.09 5.55
C ARG A 160 -3.04 -15.21 6.32
N GLY A 161 -1.73 -15.37 6.15
CA GLY A 161 -0.89 -16.25 6.97
C GLY A 161 -0.92 -15.90 8.46
N ALA A 162 -0.84 -14.61 8.81
CA ALA A 162 -0.93 -14.16 10.20
C ALA A 162 -2.32 -14.44 10.81
N ILE A 163 -3.39 -14.33 10.02
CA ILE A 163 -4.75 -14.72 10.43
C ILE A 163 -4.82 -16.24 10.63
N ALA A 164 -4.29 -17.05 9.70
CA ALA A 164 -4.23 -18.51 9.88
C ALA A 164 -3.48 -18.93 11.15
N ARG A 165 -2.40 -18.22 11.53
CA ARG A 165 -1.71 -18.42 12.81
C ARG A 165 -2.63 -18.23 14.01
N ALA A 166 -3.48 -17.20 14.00
CA ALA A 166 -4.47 -16.96 15.04
C ALA A 166 -5.55 -18.06 15.08
N LEU A 167 -5.94 -18.60 13.92
CA LEU A 167 -6.88 -19.73 13.85
C LEU A 167 -6.28 -21.01 14.46
N VAL A 168 -5.02 -21.34 14.13
CA VAL A 168 -4.32 -22.50 14.70
C VAL A 168 -4.14 -22.38 16.21
N GLN A 169 -3.95 -21.16 16.69
CA GLN A 169 -3.92 -20.88 18.12
C GLN A 169 -5.23 -21.28 18.81
N GLY A 170 -6.37 -21.22 18.10
CA GLY A 170 -7.70 -21.42 18.65
C GLY A 170 -8.24 -20.14 19.27
N ALA A 171 -7.97 -18.99 18.63
CA ALA A 171 -8.36 -17.69 19.14
C ALA A 171 -9.88 -17.52 19.19
N GLU A 172 -10.41 -17.25 20.39
CA GLU A 172 -11.82 -16.87 20.61
C GLU A 172 -12.06 -15.38 20.28
N ALA A 173 -10.99 -14.60 20.31
CA ALA A 173 -10.98 -13.21 19.89
C ALA A 173 -9.71 -12.86 19.11
N ILE A 174 -9.84 -12.04 18.07
CA ILE A 174 -8.72 -11.57 17.25
C ILE A 174 -8.66 -10.05 17.30
N PHE A 175 -7.50 -9.54 17.73
CA PHE A 175 -7.16 -8.12 17.73
C PHE A 175 -6.31 -7.84 16.49
N LEU A 176 -6.73 -6.90 15.65
CA LEU A 176 -6.04 -6.57 14.41
C LEU A 176 -5.65 -5.09 14.40
N ASP A 177 -4.36 -4.83 14.33
CA ASP A 177 -3.80 -3.49 14.23
C ASP A 177 -3.54 -3.16 12.75
N GLU A 178 -4.46 -2.41 12.13
CA GLU A 178 -4.39 -1.94 10.74
C GLU A 178 -4.14 -3.06 9.71
N PRO A 179 -4.99 -4.11 9.68
CA PRO A 179 -4.75 -5.32 8.87
C PRO A 179 -4.79 -5.09 7.36
N VAL A 180 -5.19 -3.89 6.91
CA VAL A 180 -5.39 -3.53 5.51
C VAL A 180 -4.60 -2.31 5.06
N ALA A 181 -3.81 -1.67 5.94
CA ALA A 181 -3.16 -0.38 5.66
C ALA A 181 -2.08 -0.44 4.56
N SER A 182 -1.59 -1.63 4.21
CA SER A 182 -0.57 -1.83 3.16
C SER A 182 -1.02 -2.85 2.11
N LEU A 183 -2.33 -3.08 2.00
CA LEU A 183 -2.91 -4.01 1.04
C LEU A 183 -3.62 -3.25 -0.10
N ASP A 184 -3.57 -3.82 -1.30
CA ASP A 184 -4.41 -3.35 -2.40
C ASP A 184 -5.91 -3.49 -2.04
N PRO A 185 -6.82 -2.70 -2.63
CA PRO A 185 -8.24 -2.71 -2.27
C PRO A 185 -8.92 -4.09 -2.41
N VAL A 186 -8.49 -4.93 -3.36
CA VAL A 186 -9.07 -6.26 -3.56
C VAL A 186 -8.61 -7.20 -2.43
N SER A 187 -7.32 -7.20 -2.09
CA SER A 187 -6.79 -7.96 -0.96
C SER A 187 -7.33 -7.49 0.38
N ALA A 188 -7.45 -6.17 0.58
CA ALA A 188 -8.05 -5.58 1.78
C ALA A 188 -9.49 -6.08 1.96
N ARG A 189 -10.30 -6.02 0.89
CA ARG A 189 -11.68 -6.54 0.91
C ARG A 189 -11.74 -8.03 1.22
N LYS A 190 -10.89 -8.85 0.58
CA LYS A 190 -10.82 -10.29 0.86
C LYS A 190 -10.47 -10.58 2.33
N VAL A 191 -9.57 -9.79 2.92
CA VAL A 191 -9.22 -9.90 4.34
C VAL A 191 -10.40 -9.53 5.22
N MET A 192 -11.11 -8.43 4.91
CA MET A 192 -12.31 -8.02 5.67
C MET A 192 -13.46 -9.02 5.54
N GLU A 193 -13.70 -9.57 4.34
CA GLU A 193 -14.68 -10.64 4.09
C GLU A 193 -14.34 -11.90 4.90
N LEU A 194 -13.07 -12.30 4.93
CA LEU A 194 -12.60 -13.40 5.76
C LEU A 194 -12.84 -13.13 7.26
N LEU A 195 -12.52 -11.93 7.76
CA LEU A 195 -12.76 -11.59 9.17
C LEU A 195 -14.25 -11.60 9.51
N ARG A 196 -15.09 -11.10 8.61
CA ARG A 196 -16.54 -11.12 8.79
C ARG A 196 -17.09 -12.55 8.78
N ASP A 197 -16.57 -13.41 7.89
CA ASP A 197 -16.93 -14.82 7.82
C ASP A 197 -16.54 -15.57 9.11
N LEU A 198 -15.33 -15.35 9.64
CA LEU A 198 -14.89 -15.91 10.92
C LEU A 198 -15.78 -15.43 12.09
N ASN A 199 -16.18 -14.16 12.07
CA ASN A 199 -17.06 -13.61 13.09
C ASN A 199 -18.47 -14.21 13.04
N GLN A 200 -19.09 -14.25 11.85
CA GLN A 200 -20.47 -14.69 11.68
C GLN A 200 -20.66 -16.20 11.77
N ARG A 201 -19.72 -16.98 11.23
CA ARG A 201 -19.85 -18.45 11.16
C ARG A 201 -19.23 -19.15 12.36
N ASP A 202 -18.07 -18.67 12.80
CA ASP A 202 -17.29 -19.34 13.85
C ASP A 202 -17.47 -18.67 15.23
N GLY A 203 -18.20 -17.55 15.29
CA GLY A 203 -18.46 -16.81 16.53
C GLY A 203 -17.24 -16.09 17.11
N VAL A 204 -16.16 -15.95 16.31
CA VAL A 204 -14.92 -15.30 16.75
C VAL A 204 -15.17 -13.81 16.95
N THR A 205 -14.74 -13.26 18.09
CA THR A 205 -14.86 -11.83 18.35
C THR A 205 -13.74 -11.06 17.65
N VAL A 206 -14.05 -9.98 16.96
CA VAL A 206 -13.06 -9.23 16.16
C VAL A 206 -12.99 -7.79 16.65
N ILE A 207 -11.81 -7.34 17.05
CA ILE A 207 -11.52 -5.92 17.31
C ILE A 207 -10.47 -5.48 16.29
N VAL A 208 -10.82 -4.57 15.40
CA VAL A 208 -9.95 -4.16 14.29
C VAL A 208 -9.77 -2.65 14.25
N THR A 209 -8.53 -2.17 14.13
CA THR A 209 -8.28 -0.75 13.83
C THR A 209 -8.34 -0.52 12.32
N LEU A 210 -9.15 0.45 11.90
CA LEU A 210 -9.35 0.79 10.50
C LEU A 210 -9.14 2.29 10.31
N HIS A 211 -8.33 2.65 9.32
CA HIS A 211 -8.14 4.04 8.91
C HIS A 211 -9.20 4.51 7.91
N GLN A 212 -9.75 3.57 7.13
CA GLN A 212 -10.78 3.84 6.13
C GLN A 212 -12.17 3.60 6.73
N ILE A 213 -12.98 4.66 6.79
CA ILE A 213 -14.31 4.62 7.40
C ILE A 213 -15.25 3.69 6.64
N ASP A 214 -15.14 3.63 5.31
CA ASP A 214 -15.98 2.76 4.47
C ASP A 214 -15.85 1.28 4.83
N TYR A 215 -14.63 0.81 5.15
CA TYR A 215 -14.44 -0.57 5.62
C TYR A 215 -15.03 -0.76 7.02
N ALA A 216 -14.93 0.26 7.88
CA ALA A 216 -15.48 0.19 9.23
C ALA A 216 -17.01 0.10 9.20
N THR A 217 -17.70 0.96 8.45
CA THR A 217 -19.17 0.96 8.34
C THR A 217 -19.71 -0.23 7.55
N LYS A 218 -18.98 -0.71 6.54
CA LYS A 218 -19.39 -1.88 5.76
C LYS A 218 -19.26 -3.19 6.54
N PHE A 219 -18.18 -3.36 7.31
CA PHE A 219 -17.83 -4.65 7.91
C PHE A 219 -17.94 -4.70 9.44
N CYS A 220 -18.24 -3.61 10.14
CA CYS A 220 -18.41 -3.64 11.59
C CYS A 220 -19.74 -3.00 11.98
N ASP A 221 -20.46 -3.63 12.90
CA ASP A 221 -21.78 -3.16 13.31
C ASP A 221 -21.68 -2.14 14.45
N ARG A 222 -20.60 -2.21 15.23
CA ARG A 222 -20.24 -1.27 16.29
C ARG A 222 -18.91 -0.59 15.97
N ILE A 223 -18.87 0.72 16.16
CA ILE A 223 -17.69 1.56 15.92
C ILE A 223 -17.33 2.30 17.19
N VAL A 224 -16.04 2.33 17.50
CA VAL A 224 -15.46 3.09 18.60
C VAL A 224 -14.43 4.06 18.04
N ALA A 225 -14.68 5.36 18.18
CA ALA A 225 -13.77 6.39 17.70
C ALA A 225 -12.92 6.95 18.83
N LEU A 226 -11.61 7.02 18.59
CA LEU A 226 -10.64 7.61 19.50
C LEU A 226 -10.13 8.94 18.97
N LYS A 227 -10.07 9.96 19.82
CA LYS A 227 -9.45 11.25 19.56
C LYS A 227 -8.66 11.70 20.79
N ALA A 228 -7.40 12.12 20.59
CA ALA A 228 -6.52 12.60 21.67
C ALA A 228 -6.47 11.67 22.91
N GLY A 229 -6.47 10.36 22.70
CA GLY A 229 -6.40 9.37 23.78
C GLY A 229 -7.71 9.15 24.53
N GLN A 230 -8.85 9.65 24.04
CA GLN A 230 -10.18 9.45 24.62
C GLN A 230 -11.12 8.80 23.62
N ILE A 231 -12.09 8.01 24.11
CA ILE A 231 -13.21 7.55 23.28
C ILE A 231 -14.19 8.71 23.15
N VAL A 232 -14.43 9.14 21.93
CA VAL A 232 -15.36 10.23 21.60
C VAL A 232 -16.66 9.72 20.97
N TYR A 233 -16.67 8.46 20.53
CA TYR A 233 -17.84 7.77 20.02
C TYR A 233 -17.74 6.28 20.33
N ASP A 234 -18.83 5.68 20.79
CA ASP A 234 -19.01 4.22 20.94
C ASP A 234 -20.47 3.91 20.67
N GLY A 235 -20.76 3.29 19.53
CA GLY A 235 -22.13 3.06 19.11
C GLY A 235 -22.25 2.33 17.78
N PRO A 236 -23.48 2.17 17.27
CA PRO A 236 -23.72 1.51 15.99
C PRO A 236 -23.10 2.30 14.84
N LYS A 237 -22.76 1.63 13.74
CA LYS A 237 -22.23 2.30 12.53
C LYS A 237 -23.11 3.44 12.00
N ASP A 238 -24.43 3.34 12.15
CA ASP A 238 -25.39 4.30 11.62
C ASP A 238 -25.38 5.65 12.37
N GLY A 239 -24.79 5.69 13.57
CA GLY A 239 -24.61 6.93 14.32
C GLY A 239 -23.37 7.75 13.92
N LEU A 240 -22.52 7.24 13.01
CA LEU A 240 -21.42 8.01 12.41
C LEU A 240 -21.94 8.89 11.27
N THR A 241 -22.68 9.94 11.63
CA THR A 241 -23.09 10.97 10.69
C THR A 241 -21.87 11.77 10.21
N ARG A 242 -22.03 12.49 9.09
CA ARG A 242 -20.99 13.40 8.57
C ARG A 242 -20.49 14.38 9.63
N ASP A 243 -21.40 15.00 10.38
CA ASP A 243 -21.05 15.95 11.44
C ASP A 243 -20.21 15.31 12.54
N ARG A 244 -20.51 14.06 12.91
CA ARG A 244 -19.71 13.30 13.88
C ARG A 244 -18.34 12.96 13.33
N LEU A 245 -18.22 12.63 12.05
CA LEU A 245 -16.93 12.38 11.41
C LEU A 245 -16.07 13.66 11.37
N ILE A 246 -16.67 14.81 11.07
CA ILE A 246 -16.01 16.13 11.15
C ILE A 246 -15.57 16.41 12.60
N GLU A 247 -16.38 16.10 13.61
CA GLU A 247 -15.99 16.24 15.01
C GLU A 247 -14.79 15.34 15.37
N ILE A 248 -14.75 14.10 14.86
CA ILE A 248 -13.68 13.14 15.15
C ILE A 248 -12.38 13.50 14.43
N TYR A 249 -12.45 13.88 13.15
CA TYR A 249 -11.28 14.05 12.27
C TYR A 249 -10.89 15.51 12.01
N GLY A 250 -11.80 16.48 12.19
CA GLY A 250 -11.60 17.91 11.95
C GLY A 250 -12.38 18.42 10.71
N ALA A 251 -12.40 19.76 10.55
CA ALA A 251 -13.07 20.44 9.43
C ALA A 251 -12.51 20.09 8.04
N GLU A 252 -11.31 19.51 7.98
CA GLU A 252 -10.70 19.01 6.74
C GLU A 252 -11.41 17.77 6.17
N PHE A 253 -12.36 17.16 6.91
CA PHE A 253 -13.22 16.09 6.41
C PHE A 253 -14.25 16.59 5.36
N ASP A 254 -14.51 17.90 5.29
CA ASP A 254 -15.59 18.47 4.46
C ASP A 254 -15.32 18.51 2.95
N GLU A 255 -14.08 18.36 2.48
CA GLU A 255 -13.75 18.52 1.06
C GLU A 255 -13.80 17.21 0.23
N GLU A 256 -13.93 16.03 0.86
CA GLU A 256 -13.54 14.76 0.19
C GLU A 256 -14.56 13.62 0.07
N THR A 257 -15.77 13.65 0.68
CA THR A 257 -16.66 12.46 0.70
C THR A 257 -18.10 12.70 0.20
N GLY A 258 -18.29 13.56 -0.79
CA GLY A 258 -19.56 13.68 -1.52
C GLY A 258 -19.64 12.73 -2.73
N ASP A 259 -20.57 11.76 -2.66
CA ASP A 259 -21.04 10.88 -3.74
C ASP A 259 -20.03 9.96 -4.44
N ALA A 260 -19.74 8.82 -3.80
CA ALA A 260 -19.28 7.62 -4.50
C ALA A 260 -19.84 6.33 -3.87
N ALA A 261 -21.13 6.32 -3.52
CA ALA A 261 -21.86 5.06 -3.35
C ALA A 261 -22.58 4.74 -4.67
N PRO A 262 -22.35 3.57 -5.30
CA PRO A 262 -23.27 3.10 -6.33
C PRO A 262 -24.62 2.85 -5.66
N LYS A 263 -25.66 3.56 -6.11
CA LYS A 263 -27.05 3.27 -5.72
C LYS A 263 -27.39 1.87 -6.23
N GLU A 264 -27.64 0.93 -5.33
CA GLU A 264 -28.25 -0.36 -5.68
C GLU A 264 -29.76 -0.16 -5.88
N GLU A 265 -30.27 -0.64 -7.02
CA GLU A 265 -31.71 -0.71 -7.28
C GLU A 265 -32.37 -1.79 -6.41
N PRO A 266 -33.60 -1.57 -5.89
CA PRO A 266 -34.25 -2.51 -5.00
C PRO A 266 -34.72 -3.77 -5.73
N VAL A 267 -34.41 -4.94 -5.17
CA VAL A 267 -34.92 -6.26 -5.59
C VAL A 267 -36.37 -6.40 -5.10
N PRO A 268 -37.33 -6.86 -5.95
CA PRO A 268 -38.74 -6.97 -5.57
C PRO A 268 -38.99 -8.07 -4.53
N ASP A 269 -39.85 -7.75 -3.56
CA ASP A 269 -40.32 -8.61 -2.47
C ASP A 269 -41.34 -9.65 -2.98
N ILE A 270 -41.01 -10.92 -2.85
CA ILE A 270 -41.88 -12.07 -3.13
C ILE A 270 -42.24 -12.78 -1.82
N THR A 271 -43.03 -12.13 -0.97
CA THR A 271 -43.63 -12.81 0.19
C THR A 271 -45.08 -12.37 0.48
N LYS A 272 -46.07 -12.90 -0.27
CA LYS A 272 -47.43 -13.17 0.28
C LYS A 272 -48.08 -14.42 -0.34
N PRO A 273 -48.90 -15.18 0.44
CA PRO A 273 -49.27 -16.56 0.12
C PRO A 273 -50.64 -16.70 -0.54
N GLY A 274 -50.81 -17.69 -1.42
CA GLY A 274 -52.09 -18.03 -2.02
C GLY A 274 -52.08 -19.34 -2.82
N HIS A 275 -52.58 -20.40 -2.17
CA HIS A 275 -53.21 -21.61 -2.72
C HIS A 275 -52.50 -22.50 -3.76
N GLN A 276 -51.95 -23.60 -3.22
CA GLN A 276 -52.15 -25.03 -3.57
C GLN A 276 -52.44 -25.45 -5.03
N ASN A 277 -51.66 -26.48 -5.43
CA ASN A 277 -51.94 -27.55 -6.39
C ASN A 277 -51.70 -27.31 -7.88
N VAL A 278 -50.43 -27.16 -8.31
CA VAL A 278 -49.95 -27.68 -9.63
C VAL A 278 -48.48 -28.18 -9.58
N LEU A 279 -47.95 -28.51 -8.39
CA LEU A 279 -46.50 -28.62 -8.18
C LEU A 279 -45.84 -29.93 -8.65
N GLU A 280 -46.60 -30.95 -9.07
CA GLU A 280 -46.01 -32.18 -9.61
C GLU A 280 -45.97 -32.26 -11.14
N LYS A 281 -46.69 -31.40 -11.87
CA LYS A 281 -46.72 -31.46 -13.35
C LYS A 281 -45.93 -30.37 -14.07
N VAL A 282 -45.48 -29.32 -13.37
CA VAL A 282 -44.66 -28.25 -13.97
C VAL A 282 -43.16 -28.57 -13.92
N VAL A 283 -42.70 -29.38 -12.96
CA VAL A 283 -41.27 -29.61 -12.69
C VAL A 283 -40.55 -30.40 -13.80
N GLN A 284 -41.26 -31.24 -14.57
CA GLN A 284 -40.65 -31.98 -15.68
C GLN A 284 -40.59 -31.21 -17.00
N TRP A 285 -41.39 -30.15 -17.19
CA TRP A 285 -41.35 -29.32 -18.41
C TRP A 285 -40.56 -28.01 -18.24
N SER A 286 -40.29 -27.58 -17.00
CA SER A 286 -39.48 -26.37 -16.72
C SER A 286 -37.97 -26.55 -16.90
N LEU A 287 -37.46 -27.79 -16.93
CA LEU A 287 -36.03 -28.06 -17.14
C LEU A 287 -35.56 -27.89 -18.60
N ALA A 288 -36.46 -27.95 -19.58
CA ALA A 288 -36.14 -27.73 -20.99
C ALA A 288 -36.30 -26.25 -21.41
N LEU A 289 -37.25 -25.51 -20.83
CA LEU A 289 -37.47 -24.09 -21.18
C LEU A 289 -36.53 -23.13 -20.43
N ALA A 290 -36.05 -23.50 -19.24
CA ALA A 290 -35.06 -22.72 -18.50
C ALA A 290 -33.67 -22.70 -19.18
N MET A 291 -33.34 -23.68 -20.04
CA MET A 291 -32.11 -23.64 -20.83
C MET A 291 -32.21 -22.68 -22.04
N VAL A 292 -33.40 -22.48 -22.59
CA VAL A 292 -33.62 -21.57 -23.74
C VAL A 292 -33.76 -20.12 -23.28
N ILE A 293 -34.39 -19.87 -22.13
CA ILE A 293 -34.52 -18.51 -21.55
C ILE A 293 -33.27 -18.10 -20.75
N GLY A 294 -32.60 -19.05 -20.06
CA GLY A 294 -31.33 -18.79 -19.37
C GLY A 294 -30.18 -18.42 -20.31
N GLY A 295 -30.17 -19.01 -21.52
CA GLY A 295 -29.25 -18.60 -22.59
C GLY A 295 -29.52 -17.18 -23.09
N SER A 296 -30.78 -16.78 -23.21
CA SER A 296 -31.14 -15.45 -23.70
C SER A 296 -31.02 -14.34 -22.65
N TYR A 297 -31.16 -14.62 -21.35
CA TYR A 297 -30.89 -13.62 -20.28
C TYR A 297 -29.38 -13.38 -20.08
N ALA A 298 -28.55 -14.43 -20.22
CA ALA A 298 -27.10 -14.30 -20.23
C ALA A 298 -26.57 -13.56 -21.48
N LEU A 299 -27.25 -13.73 -22.63
CA LEU A 299 -26.98 -12.96 -23.85
C LEU A 299 -27.49 -11.51 -23.78
N TRP A 300 -28.57 -11.24 -23.03
CA TRP A 300 -29.09 -9.87 -22.85
C TRP A 300 -28.26 -9.05 -21.85
N GLN A 301 -27.72 -9.66 -20.77
CA GLN A 301 -26.77 -8.99 -19.86
C GLN A 301 -25.40 -8.73 -20.49
N GLN A 302 -25.05 -9.41 -21.59
CA GLN A 302 -23.87 -9.08 -22.39
C GLN A 302 -24.12 -7.94 -23.40
N ALA A 303 -25.37 -7.47 -23.55
CA ALA A 303 -25.74 -6.45 -24.53
C ALA A 303 -26.21 -5.11 -23.93
N THR A 304 -26.26 -4.97 -22.59
CA THR A 304 -26.38 -3.66 -21.96
C THR A 304 -24.98 -3.05 -21.76
N PRO A 305 -24.65 -1.90 -22.37
CA PRO A 305 -23.34 -1.31 -22.20
C PRO A 305 -23.18 -0.86 -20.74
N LYS A 306 -22.41 -1.62 -19.96
CA LYS A 306 -21.70 -1.04 -18.81
C LYS A 306 -20.89 0.11 -19.39
N VAL A 307 -21.13 1.33 -18.93
CA VAL A 307 -20.27 2.45 -19.33
C VAL A 307 -18.92 2.26 -18.62
N GLU A 308 -18.07 1.44 -19.20
CA GLU A 308 -16.66 1.30 -18.84
C GLU A 308 -16.01 2.69 -18.91
N ALA A 309 -15.13 2.99 -17.95
CA ALA A 309 -14.28 4.16 -18.08
C ALA A 309 -13.44 4.01 -19.36
N ASP A 310 -13.28 5.09 -20.11
CA ASP A 310 -12.52 5.04 -21.36
C ASP A 310 -11.03 4.78 -21.12
N ILE A 311 -10.53 5.24 -19.97
CA ILE A 311 -9.16 5.11 -19.50
C ILE A 311 -9.16 4.89 -17.98
N ASN A 312 -8.57 3.79 -17.52
CA ASN A 312 -8.11 3.67 -16.15
C ASN A 312 -6.66 4.19 -16.07
N PHE A 313 -6.43 5.22 -15.25
CA PHE A 313 -5.16 5.95 -15.15
C PHE A 313 -4.37 5.53 -13.91
N SER A 314 -3.23 4.86 -14.10
CA SER A 314 -2.33 4.42 -13.03
C SER A 314 -1.63 5.60 -12.36
N ILE A 315 -1.73 5.68 -11.02
CA ILE A 315 -1.09 6.71 -10.19
C ILE A 315 -0.40 6.03 -9.00
N LEU A 316 0.87 6.34 -8.81
CA LEU A 316 1.61 5.90 -7.65
C LEU A 316 1.29 6.80 -6.44
N ALA A 317 0.77 6.20 -5.37
CA ALA A 317 0.57 6.85 -4.09
C ALA A 317 1.79 6.58 -3.20
N THR A 318 2.90 7.30 -3.42
CA THR A 318 4.12 7.15 -2.62
C THR A 318 4.01 7.68 -1.19
N GLU A 319 2.98 8.49 -0.91
CA GLU A 319 2.73 9.19 0.36
C GLU A 319 1.29 8.94 0.81
N ASN A 320 0.90 9.39 2.02
CA ASN A 320 -0.44 9.18 2.59
C ASN A 320 -1.53 9.35 1.52
N SER A 321 -2.13 8.22 1.12
CA SER A 321 -3.11 8.11 0.05
C SER A 321 -4.35 9.00 0.24
N GLN A 322 -4.58 9.49 1.46
CA GLN A 322 -5.66 10.43 1.77
C GLN A 322 -5.51 11.75 1.00
N ASN A 323 -4.30 12.31 0.85
CA ASN A 323 -4.10 13.62 0.21
C ASN A 323 -3.83 13.55 -1.30
N LEU A 324 -3.46 12.38 -1.83
CA LEU A 324 -3.16 12.21 -3.26
C LEU A 324 -4.42 12.29 -4.13
N GLY A 325 -5.57 11.80 -3.61
CA GLY A 325 -6.86 11.90 -4.29
C GLY A 325 -7.23 13.36 -4.59
N ALA A 326 -7.23 14.22 -3.56
CA ALA A 326 -7.48 15.64 -3.70
C ALA A 326 -6.50 16.35 -4.65
N ARG A 327 -5.20 16.08 -4.57
CA ARG A 327 -4.19 16.73 -5.44
C ARG A 327 -4.37 16.36 -6.92
N TRP A 328 -4.70 15.11 -7.23
CA TRP A 328 -4.88 14.64 -8.60
C TRP A 328 -6.25 14.97 -9.20
N LYS A 329 -7.28 15.15 -8.35
CA LYS A 329 -8.67 15.38 -8.80
C LYS A 329 -8.81 16.55 -9.79
N PRO A 330 -8.23 17.74 -9.57
CA PRO A 330 -8.30 18.84 -10.55
C PRO A 330 -7.70 18.47 -11.90
N PHE A 331 -6.53 17.83 -11.90
CA PHE A 331 -5.84 17.42 -13.13
C PHE A 331 -6.65 16.38 -13.92
N LEU A 332 -7.20 15.38 -13.24
CA LEU A 332 -8.01 14.34 -13.89
C LEU A 332 -9.36 14.89 -14.38
N ALA A 333 -9.99 15.80 -13.63
CA ALA A 333 -11.22 16.45 -14.06
C ALA A 333 -11.00 17.31 -15.33
N ASP A 334 -9.88 18.04 -15.40
CA ASP A 334 -9.53 18.77 -16.61
C ASP A 334 -9.19 17.83 -17.77
N MET A 335 -8.55 16.68 -17.50
CA MET A 335 -8.33 15.64 -18.51
C MET A 335 -9.64 15.10 -19.08
N GLU A 336 -10.62 14.77 -18.22
CA GLU A 336 -11.96 14.36 -18.67
C GLU A 336 -12.61 15.45 -19.53
N LYS A 337 -12.60 16.70 -19.05
CA LYS A 337 -13.23 17.84 -19.73
C LYS A 337 -12.62 18.12 -21.10
N GLN A 338 -11.30 18.13 -21.22
CA GLN A 338 -10.60 18.52 -22.44
C GLN A 338 -10.54 17.37 -23.48
N THR A 339 -10.49 16.12 -23.03
CA THR A 339 -10.43 14.96 -23.94
C THR A 339 -11.82 14.41 -24.30
N GLY A 340 -12.81 14.67 -23.46
CA GLY A 340 -14.13 14.05 -23.51
C GLY A 340 -14.12 12.55 -23.20
N LEU A 341 -13.03 12.02 -22.64
CA LEU A 341 -12.92 10.62 -22.20
C LEU A 341 -13.28 10.52 -20.72
N LYS A 342 -13.91 9.41 -20.32
CA LYS A 342 -14.06 9.09 -18.90
C LYS A 342 -12.73 8.58 -18.33
N ILE A 343 -12.19 9.27 -17.32
CA ILE A 343 -10.89 8.97 -16.71
C ILE A 343 -11.12 8.47 -15.28
N LYS A 344 -10.81 7.20 -15.03
CA LYS A 344 -10.89 6.63 -13.68
C LYS A 344 -9.49 6.52 -13.08
N PRO A 345 -9.20 7.20 -11.95
CA PRO A 345 -7.92 7.02 -11.28
C PRO A 345 -7.75 5.60 -10.73
N TYR A 346 -6.54 5.09 -10.82
CA TYR A 346 -6.11 3.81 -10.28
C TYR A 346 -4.90 4.04 -9.38
N PHE A 347 -5.16 4.35 -8.11
CA PHE A 347 -4.13 4.58 -7.10
C PHE A 347 -3.59 3.25 -6.55
N GLN A 348 -2.26 3.17 -6.39
CA GLN A 348 -1.61 2.06 -5.70
C GLN A 348 -0.47 2.57 -4.82
N SER A 349 -0.32 2.00 -3.62
CA SER A 349 0.69 2.40 -2.64
C SER A 349 2.10 1.82 -2.91
N GLY A 350 2.28 1.14 -4.03
CA GLY A 350 3.53 0.48 -4.38
C GLY A 350 3.66 0.26 -5.89
N TYR A 351 4.89 0.02 -6.33
CA TYR A 351 5.24 -0.04 -7.75
C TYR A 351 4.77 -1.34 -8.43
N ALA A 352 4.96 -2.50 -7.80
CA ALA A 352 4.63 -3.80 -8.40
C ALA A 352 3.13 -3.96 -8.76
N PRO A 353 2.15 -3.51 -7.96
CA PRO A 353 0.74 -3.50 -8.35
C PRO A 353 0.44 -2.64 -9.59
N LEU A 354 1.12 -1.50 -9.77
CA LEU A 354 0.94 -0.67 -10.97
C LEU A 354 1.48 -1.36 -12.22
N VAL A 355 2.66 -1.98 -12.09
CA VAL A 355 3.29 -2.76 -13.16
C VAL A 355 2.34 -3.87 -13.61
N THR A 356 1.84 -4.66 -12.65
CA THR A 356 0.89 -5.75 -12.89
C THR A 356 -0.40 -5.24 -13.55
N ALA A 357 -0.98 -4.15 -13.02
CA ALA A 357 -2.22 -3.59 -13.55
C ALA A 357 -2.09 -3.20 -15.02
N MET A 358 -1.01 -2.51 -15.40
CA MET A 358 -0.79 -2.14 -16.80
C MET A 358 -0.44 -3.34 -17.68
N GLN A 359 0.37 -4.30 -17.20
CA GLN A 359 0.72 -5.51 -17.94
C GLN A 359 -0.50 -6.37 -18.31
N PHE A 360 -1.49 -6.47 -17.41
CA PHE A 360 -2.71 -7.26 -17.59
C PHE A 360 -3.90 -6.46 -18.11
N GLY A 361 -3.72 -5.20 -18.47
CA GLY A 361 -4.77 -4.40 -19.12
C GLY A 361 -5.81 -3.82 -18.17
N GLN A 362 -5.56 -3.85 -16.86
CA GLN A 362 -6.42 -3.20 -15.87
C GLN A 362 -6.30 -1.66 -15.96
N THR A 363 -5.15 -1.14 -16.40
CA THR A 363 -4.93 0.27 -16.69
C THR A 363 -4.38 0.50 -18.09
N GLN A 364 -4.78 1.62 -18.70
CA GLN A 364 -4.44 1.96 -20.10
C GLN A 364 -3.36 3.03 -20.20
N VAL A 365 -3.32 3.97 -19.25
CA VAL A 365 -2.36 5.08 -19.19
C VAL A 365 -1.87 5.21 -17.74
N GLY A 366 -0.68 5.72 -17.52
CA GLY A 366 -0.22 5.98 -16.16
C GLY A 366 1.10 6.70 -16.03
N TRP A 367 1.31 7.27 -14.85
CA TRP A 367 2.59 7.77 -14.39
C TRP A 367 3.34 6.66 -13.64
N PHE A 368 4.61 6.46 -13.97
CA PHE A 368 5.47 5.44 -13.38
C PHE A 368 6.82 6.04 -13.02
N SER A 369 7.47 5.54 -11.97
CA SER A 369 8.92 5.74 -11.85
C SER A 369 9.65 4.96 -12.95
N ASN A 370 10.87 5.38 -13.29
CA ASN A 370 11.62 4.83 -14.41
C ASN A 370 11.86 3.31 -14.36
N LYS A 371 12.27 2.72 -13.22
CA LYS A 371 12.46 1.25 -13.09
C LYS A 371 11.14 0.47 -13.30
N PRO A 372 10.05 0.77 -12.58
CA PRO A 372 8.74 0.16 -12.84
C PRO A 372 8.24 0.37 -14.27
N GLY A 373 8.49 1.56 -14.85
CA GLY A 373 8.17 1.84 -16.24
C GLY A 373 8.92 0.91 -17.20
N TRP A 374 10.20 0.63 -16.94
CA TRP A 374 10.96 -0.37 -17.68
C TRP A 374 10.44 -1.80 -17.48
N GLU A 375 10.06 -2.18 -16.27
CA GLU A 375 9.46 -3.49 -16.00
C GLU A 375 8.17 -3.73 -16.82
N VAL A 376 7.37 -2.70 -17.08
CA VAL A 376 6.22 -2.81 -17.98
C VAL A 376 6.65 -2.76 -19.45
N ALA A 377 7.47 -1.79 -19.85
CA ALA A 377 7.87 -1.59 -21.25
C ALA A 377 8.60 -2.82 -21.83
N SER A 378 9.43 -3.48 -21.02
CA SER A 378 10.16 -4.69 -21.39
C SER A 378 9.26 -5.90 -21.73
N THR A 379 8.00 -5.90 -21.27
CA THR A 379 7.01 -6.92 -21.70
C THR A 379 6.50 -6.73 -23.12
N GLY A 380 6.83 -5.58 -23.75
CA GLY A 380 6.33 -5.20 -25.07
C GLY A 380 4.88 -4.71 -25.10
N LYS A 381 4.17 -4.72 -23.95
CA LYS A 381 2.74 -4.36 -23.88
C LYS A 381 2.47 -2.87 -23.67
N ALA A 382 3.45 -2.12 -23.17
CA ALA A 382 3.35 -0.68 -22.95
C ALA A 382 4.55 0.06 -23.56
N GLU A 383 4.40 1.37 -23.69
CA GLU A 383 5.45 2.26 -24.19
C GLU A 383 5.37 3.63 -23.50
N VAL A 384 6.54 4.25 -23.37
CA VAL A 384 6.66 5.65 -22.96
C VAL A 384 6.25 6.54 -24.13
N PHE A 385 5.48 7.59 -23.85
CA PHE A 385 5.14 8.62 -24.84
C PHE A 385 5.43 10.04 -24.37
N LEU A 386 5.58 10.23 -23.05
CA LEU A 386 5.96 11.51 -22.43
C LEU A 386 6.82 11.26 -21.20
N ARG A 387 7.43 12.34 -20.71
CA ARG A 387 8.07 12.42 -19.40
C ARG A 387 7.56 13.64 -18.64
N SER A 388 7.59 13.57 -17.31
CA SER A 388 7.45 14.75 -16.46
C SER A 388 8.65 15.69 -16.60
N SER A 389 8.52 16.87 -16.01
CA SER A 389 9.62 17.78 -15.74
C SER A 389 9.50 18.26 -14.30
N ASP A 390 10.57 18.79 -13.72
CA ASP A 390 10.50 19.46 -12.42
C ASP A 390 9.87 20.87 -12.58
N PRO A 391 9.00 21.32 -11.66
CA PRO A 391 8.43 22.67 -11.69
C PRO A 391 9.47 23.80 -11.60
N SER A 392 10.60 23.56 -10.94
CA SER A 392 11.70 24.54 -10.79
C SER A 392 12.54 24.70 -12.07
N GLY A 393 12.36 23.81 -13.05
CA GLY A 393 13.11 23.81 -14.30
C GLY A 393 14.42 23.01 -14.27
N VAL A 394 14.72 22.34 -13.14
CA VAL A 394 15.81 21.36 -13.08
C VAL A 394 15.40 20.11 -13.87
N ASP A 395 16.22 19.65 -14.81
CA ASP A 395 15.90 18.45 -15.59
C ASP A 395 16.44 17.20 -14.88
N GLY A 396 15.56 16.51 -14.16
CA GLY A 396 15.86 15.30 -13.41
C GLY A 396 16.01 15.51 -11.91
N TYR A 397 16.22 14.40 -11.21
CA TYR A 397 16.32 14.34 -9.76
C TYR A 397 17.48 13.46 -9.32
N ASN A 398 17.84 13.47 -8.05
CA ASN A 398 18.93 12.65 -7.53
C ASN A 398 18.40 11.66 -6.49
N SER A 399 18.99 10.46 -6.48
CA SER A 399 18.96 9.62 -5.29
C SER A 399 19.92 10.20 -4.25
N VAL A 400 19.55 10.09 -2.98
CA VAL A 400 20.37 10.56 -1.86
C VAL A 400 20.43 9.53 -0.74
N VAL A 401 21.44 9.63 0.12
CA VAL A 401 21.45 9.00 1.45
C VAL A 401 21.36 10.09 2.50
N ILE A 402 20.42 9.93 3.41
CA ILE A 402 20.16 10.85 4.52
C ILE A 402 20.56 10.24 5.85
N VAL A 403 21.01 11.09 6.77
CA VAL A 403 21.26 10.80 8.19
C VAL A 403 20.55 11.83 9.05
N ASN A 404 20.45 11.57 10.36
CA ASN A 404 19.92 12.56 11.29
C ASN A 404 20.82 13.81 11.29
N GLN A 405 20.23 15.00 11.33
CA GLN A 405 20.94 16.29 11.34
C GLN A 405 22.00 16.34 12.45
N LYS A 406 21.71 15.74 13.61
CA LYS A 406 22.60 15.70 14.78
C LYS A 406 23.67 14.61 14.70
N SER A 407 23.59 13.70 13.74
CA SER A 407 24.57 12.63 13.56
C SER A 407 25.89 13.18 13.05
N THR A 408 27.00 12.66 13.54
CA THR A 408 28.35 12.92 12.99
C THR A 408 28.72 11.94 11.87
N LEU A 409 27.86 10.95 11.60
CA LEU A 409 28.12 9.87 10.66
C LEU A 409 28.47 10.40 9.26
N THR A 410 29.65 10.02 8.77
CA THR A 410 30.11 10.32 7.41
C THR A 410 29.70 9.22 6.43
N LEU A 411 29.88 9.46 5.13
CA LEU A 411 29.64 8.45 4.13
C LEU A 411 30.65 7.29 4.26
N GLU A 412 31.91 7.62 4.55
CA GLU A 412 32.99 6.64 4.71
C GLU A 412 32.70 5.72 5.90
N GLU A 413 32.34 6.29 7.05
CA GLU A 413 31.97 5.54 8.26
C GLU A 413 30.72 4.67 8.02
N LEU A 414 29.74 5.16 7.27
CA LEU A 414 28.55 4.37 6.92
C LEU A 414 28.92 3.14 6.09
N LEU A 415 29.99 3.20 5.30
CA LEU A 415 30.40 2.16 4.35
C LEU A 415 31.50 1.22 4.90
N GLU A 416 31.89 1.34 6.18
CA GLU A 416 32.87 0.45 6.82
C GLU A 416 32.41 -1.02 6.93
N CYS A 417 31.09 -1.26 6.82
CA CYS A 417 30.51 -2.61 6.84
C CYS A 417 30.84 -3.45 8.08
N ASP A 418 30.93 -2.80 9.23
CA ASP A 418 31.19 -3.38 10.55
C ASP A 418 29.93 -4.00 11.21
N ARG A 419 28.78 -3.98 10.52
CA ARG A 419 27.47 -4.42 11.00
C ARG A 419 26.97 -3.70 12.26
N THR A 420 27.39 -2.45 12.49
CA THR A 420 26.91 -1.67 13.65
C THR A 420 25.71 -0.78 13.35
N LYS A 421 25.53 -0.36 12.09
CA LYS A 421 24.50 0.61 11.69
C LYS A 421 23.20 -0.03 11.22
N ASP A 422 22.07 0.60 11.55
CA ASP A 422 20.73 0.29 11.05
C ASP A 422 20.41 1.16 9.82
N PHE A 423 20.13 0.53 8.67
CA PHE A 423 19.99 1.21 7.38
C PHE A 423 18.59 1.06 6.75
N GLY A 424 18.04 2.16 6.25
CA GLY A 424 16.79 2.19 5.48
C GLY A 424 17.03 2.12 3.98
N MET A 425 16.61 1.04 3.34
CA MET A 425 16.56 0.94 1.89
C MET A 425 15.16 1.35 1.39
N GLY A 426 15.07 1.86 0.17
CA GLY A 426 13.78 2.07 -0.49
C GLY A 426 13.07 0.76 -0.81
N ASP A 427 11.89 0.87 -1.44
CA ASP A 427 11.21 -0.25 -2.08
C ASP A 427 12.11 -0.87 -3.18
N ALA A 428 12.09 -2.19 -3.32
CA ALA A 428 12.97 -2.91 -4.26
C ALA A 428 12.78 -2.50 -5.73
N SER A 429 11.57 -2.06 -6.10
CA SER A 429 11.26 -1.54 -7.44
C SER A 429 11.50 -0.03 -7.55
N SER A 430 11.97 0.65 -6.49
CA SER A 430 12.30 2.08 -6.54
C SER A 430 13.60 2.35 -7.32
N THR A 431 13.54 3.32 -8.23
CA THR A 431 14.70 3.80 -8.98
C THR A 431 15.72 4.46 -8.03
N SER A 432 15.31 5.49 -7.29
CA SER A 432 16.19 6.23 -6.39
C SER A 432 16.34 5.62 -5.00
N GLY A 433 15.41 4.78 -4.58
CA GLY A 433 15.45 4.13 -3.27
C GLY A 433 16.26 2.83 -3.26
N THR A 434 16.51 2.22 -4.41
CA THR A 434 17.23 0.94 -4.47
C THR A 434 18.17 0.85 -5.66
N LEU A 435 17.68 0.96 -6.90
CA LEU A 435 18.53 0.73 -8.07
C LEU A 435 19.73 1.68 -8.14
N ALA A 436 19.51 3.00 -8.05
CA ALA A 436 20.58 3.98 -8.12
C ALA A 436 21.59 3.88 -6.96
N PRO A 437 21.19 3.75 -5.68
CA PRO A 437 22.13 3.46 -4.59
C PRO A 437 22.91 2.16 -4.82
N MET A 438 22.28 1.09 -5.28
CA MET A 438 22.98 -0.16 -5.59
C MET A 438 24.02 0.06 -6.69
N THR A 439 23.66 0.71 -7.79
CA THR A 439 24.56 0.93 -8.93
C THR A 439 25.70 1.90 -8.64
N TYR A 440 25.44 3.02 -7.95
CA TYR A 440 26.42 4.12 -7.83
C TYR A 440 27.12 4.19 -6.48
N LEU A 441 26.50 3.66 -5.41
CA LEU A 441 27.06 3.71 -4.07
C LEU A 441 27.67 2.36 -3.66
N PHE A 442 26.84 1.32 -3.62
CA PHE A 442 27.22 0.05 -2.99
C PHE A 442 28.01 -0.88 -3.90
N ALA A 443 27.50 -1.16 -5.10
CA ALA A 443 28.10 -2.14 -5.98
C ALA A 443 29.54 -1.78 -6.39
N PRO A 444 29.89 -0.54 -6.78
CA PRO A 444 31.27 -0.17 -7.12
C PRO A 444 32.28 -0.39 -5.99
N ARG A 445 31.80 -0.49 -4.74
CA ARG A 445 32.60 -0.74 -3.53
C ARG A 445 32.55 -2.21 -3.09
N ASN A 446 31.92 -3.07 -3.89
CA ASN A 446 31.67 -4.47 -3.57
C ASN A 446 30.89 -4.66 -2.25
N ILE A 447 30.02 -3.72 -1.91
CA ILE A 447 29.22 -3.74 -0.69
C ILE A 447 27.85 -4.37 -0.98
N ASN A 448 27.47 -5.39 -0.21
CA ASN A 448 26.10 -5.86 -0.13
C ASN A 448 25.46 -5.32 1.15
N PRO A 449 24.44 -4.43 1.07
CA PRO A 449 23.82 -3.82 2.24
C PRO A 449 23.36 -4.83 3.30
N SER A 450 22.81 -5.99 2.89
CA SER A 450 22.31 -7.02 3.81
C SER A 450 23.42 -7.66 4.66
N ASN A 451 24.66 -7.63 4.15
CA ASN A 451 25.84 -8.15 4.84
C ASN A 451 26.64 -7.06 5.56
N CYS A 452 26.52 -5.81 5.09
CA CYS A 452 27.25 -4.64 5.58
C CYS A 452 26.61 -4.05 6.86
N PHE A 453 25.29 -3.97 6.90
CA PHE A 453 24.56 -3.31 7.99
C PHE A 453 24.05 -4.29 9.04
N LYS A 454 23.79 -3.78 10.24
CA LYS A 454 23.19 -4.52 11.36
C LYS A 454 21.79 -4.99 10.99
N THR A 455 20.96 -4.05 10.53
CA THR A 455 19.65 -4.31 9.93
C THR A 455 19.48 -3.49 8.67
N VAL A 456 18.79 -4.07 7.68
CA VAL A 456 18.33 -3.35 6.49
C VAL A 456 16.82 -3.47 6.46
N ARG A 457 16.12 -2.33 6.45
CA ARG A 457 14.66 -2.27 6.39
C ARG A 457 14.24 -1.60 5.10
N SER A 458 13.25 -2.16 4.42
CA SER A 458 12.67 -1.53 3.22
C SER A 458 11.46 -0.68 3.62
N ALA A 459 11.40 0.55 3.12
CA ALA A 459 10.27 1.44 3.32
C ALA A 459 10.16 2.46 2.16
N ASN A 460 9.07 3.22 2.12
CA ASN A 460 8.94 4.34 1.18
C ASN A 460 9.79 5.55 1.62
N HIS A 461 9.87 6.57 0.75
CA HIS A 461 10.73 7.74 0.98
C HIS A 461 10.34 8.53 2.24
N GLU A 462 9.05 8.77 2.46
CA GLU A 462 8.56 9.49 3.65
C GLU A 462 8.88 8.74 4.96
N ALA A 463 8.59 7.44 5.02
CA ALA A 463 8.87 6.62 6.19
C ALA A 463 10.38 6.54 6.51
N ASN A 464 11.24 6.56 5.48
CA ASN A 464 12.69 6.64 5.66
C ASN A 464 13.09 7.98 6.29
N VAL A 465 12.55 9.12 5.83
CA VAL A 465 12.80 10.43 6.47
C VAL A 465 12.36 10.41 7.93
N GLN A 466 11.14 9.95 8.20
CA GLN A 466 10.59 9.91 9.55
C GLN A 466 11.44 9.04 10.49
N SER A 467 11.88 7.87 10.02
CA SER A 467 12.68 6.93 10.80
C SER A 467 14.07 7.50 11.13
N VAL A 468 14.73 8.15 10.17
CA VAL A 468 16.04 8.80 10.39
C VAL A 468 15.89 10.02 11.29
N ALA A 469 14.87 10.85 11.08
CA ALA A 469 14.59 12.02 11.91
C ALA A 469 14.27 11.65 13.37
N ALA A 470 13.66 10.48 13.59
CA ALA A 470 13.36 9.93 14.92
C ALA A 470 14.54 9.17 15.56
N GLY A 471 15.65 8.97 14.84
CA GLY A 471 16.79 8.19 15.32
C GLY A 471 16.54 6.68 15.40
N LEU A 472 15.57 6.17 14.65
CA LEU A 472 15.27 4.72 14.54
C LEU A 472 16.17 4.01 13.52
N LEU A 473 16.75 4.78 12.58
CA LEU A 473 17.73 4.35 11.59
C LEU A 473 18.90 5.33 11.62
N ASP A 474 20.12 4.84 11.45
CA ASP A 474 21.32 5.67 11.38
C ASP A 474 21.39 6.43 10.06
N ALA A 475 21.02 5.76 8.96
CA ALA A 475 20.94 6.33 7.62
C ALA A 475 19.85 5.66 6.78
N ALA A 476 19.38 6.34 5.75
CA ALA A 476 18.44 5.76 4.79
C ALA A 476 18.57 6.37 3.38
N THR A 477 18.16 5.62 2.37
CA THR A 477 18.02 6.14 1.00
C THR A 477 16.78 7.02 0.85
N ASN A 478 16.88 8.04 0.01
CA ASN A 478 15.80 8.95 -0.36
C ASN A 478 16.01 9.54 -1.77
N ASN A 479 15.26 10.59 -2.13
CA ASN A 479 15.50 11.37 -3.33
C ASN A 479 15.25 12.87 -3.12
N SER A 480 15.83 13.71 -3.99
CA SER A 480 15.73 15.17 -3.88
C SER A 480 14.28 15.68 -3.95
N THR A 481 13.47 15.13 -4.84
CA THR A 481 12.07 15.53 -5.06
C THR A 481 11.22 15.29 -3.81
N SER A 482 11.33 14.12 -3.19
CA SER A 482 10.60 13.76 -1.98
C SER A 482 11.04 14.61 -0.78
N LEU A 483 12.34 14.89 -0.64
CA LEU A 483 12.82 15.81 0.39
C LEU A 483 12.27 17.23 0.20
N GLN A 484 12.14 17.70 -1.04
CA GLN A 484 11.54 19.00 -1.35
C GLN A 484 10.04 19.00 -1.01
N ILE A 485 9.29 17.99 -1.45
CA ILE A 485 7.84 17.85 -1.17
C ILE A 485 7.60 17.84 0.33
N LEU A 486 8.31 16.99 1.07
CA LEU A 486 8.21 16.91 2.52
C LEU A 486 8.68 18.19 3.21
N GLY A 487 9.63 18.92 2.62
CA GLY A 487 10.11 20.19 3.14
C GLY A 487 9.05 21.29 3.08
N VAL A 488 8.18 21.25 2.07
CA VAL A 488 7.01 22.14 1.98
C VAL A 488 5.93 21.73 2.98
N GLN A 489 5.69 20.42 3.16
CA GLN A 489 4.64 19.89 4.03
C GLN A 489 4.97 19.96 5.53
N ASP A 490 6.18 19.54 5.92
CA ASP A 490 6.68 19.58 7.29
C ASP A 490 8.15 20.05 7.33
N PRO A 491 8.39 21.37 7.32
CA PRO A 491 9.73 21.94 7.41
C PRO A 491 10.52 21.49 8.65
N ARG A 492 9.82 21.17 9.75
CA ARG A 492 10.46 20.73 11.01
C ARG A 492 10.97 19.30 10.90
N LEU A 493 10.32 18.46 10.11
CA LEU A 493 10.77 17.10 9.86
C LEU A 493 12.04 17.11 9.00
N ILE A 494 12.03 17.86 7.89
CA ILE A 494 13.19 17.94 6.99
C ILE A 494 14.39 18.60 7.66
N GLY A 495 14.19 19.61 8.53
CA GLY A 495 15.27 20.19 9.33
C GLY A 495 15.98 19.22 10.30
N LYS A 496 15.47 17.99 10.47
CA LYS A 496 16.08 16.93 11.29
C LYS A 496 16.92 15.93 10.50
N VAL A 497 17.02 16.07 9.19
CA VAL A 497 17.84 15.18 8.35
C VAL A 497 18.80 15.98 7.49
N LYS A 498 19.95 15.40 7.17
CA LYS A 498 20.92 15.93 6.20
C LYS A 498 21.34 14.87 5.21
N VAL A 499 21.70 15.30 4.01
CA VAL A 499 22.21 14.44 2.94
C VAL A 499 23.72 14.23 3.14
N ILE A 500 24.18 12.98 3.02
CA ILE A 500 25.62 12.61 3.07
C ILE A 500 26.11 11.97 1.78
N TRP A 501 25.22 11.67 0.83
CA TRP A 501 25.55 11.18 -0.50
C TRP A 501 24.46 11.55 -1.50
N THR A 502 24.86 11.83 -2.73
CA THR A 502 23.98 12.18 -3.85
C THR A 502 24.45 11.42 -5.10
N SER A 503 23.51 10.79 -5.82
CA SER A 503 23.79 10.10 -7.09
C SER A 503 24.01 11.08 -8.25
N PRO A 504 24.51 10.62 -9.42
CA PRO A 504 24.28 11.31 -10.68
C PRO A 504 22.79 11.59 -10.91
N THR A 505 22.49 12.58 -11.75
CA THR A 505 21.11 12.95 -12.10
C THR A 505 20.39 11.80 -12.79
N LEU A 506 19.22 11.47 -12.28
CA LEU A 506 18.29 10.48 -12.81
C LEU A 506 17.26 11.18 -13.68
N PRO A 507 16.82 10.55 -14.78
CA PRO A 507 15.79 11.14 -15.64
C PRO A 507 14.47 11.26 -14.88
N GLU A 508 13.69 12.28 -15.23
CA GLU A 508 12.31 12.46 -14.76
C GLU A 508 11.42 11.27 -15.06
N ASP A 509 10.30 11.17 -14.37
CA ASP A 509 9.43 10.01 -14.45
C ASP A 509 8.65 9.93 -15.77
N PRO A 510 8.53 8.74 -16.40
CA PRO A 510 7.77 8.56 -17.63
C PRO A 510 6.24 8.58 -17.40
N ILE A 511 5.54 9.05 -18.44
CA ILE A 511 4.12 8.75 -18.64
C ILE A 511 4.00 7.73 -19.77
N MET A 512 3.25 6.68 -19.48
CA MET A 512 3.17 5.48 -20.30
C MET A 512 1.73 5.17 -20.68
N TRP A 513 1.56 4.50 -21.81
CA TRP A 513 0.29 3.87 -22.17
C TRP A 513 0.51 2.46 -22.66
N ARG A 514 -0.57 1.68 -22.73
CA ARG A 514 -0.55 0.39 -23.40
C ARG A 514 -0.46 0.57 -24.92
N LYS A 515 0.25 -0.33 -25.60
CA LYS A 515 0.41 -0.28 -27.06
C LYS A 515 -0.89 -0.52 -27.79
N ASP A 516 -1.77 -1.34 -27.22
CA ASP A 516 -3.09 -1.68 -27.76
C ASP A 516 -4.18 -0.64 -27.44
N LEU A 517 -3.84 0.50 -26.82
CA LEU A 517 -4.79 1.58 -26.62
C LEU A 517 -5.22 2.16 -27.98
N ASP A 518 -6.52 2.38 -28.13
CA ASP A 518 -7.15 2.97 -29.31
C ASP A 518 -6.39 4.23 -29.81
N PRO A 519 -6.05 4.34 -31.11
CA PRO A 519 -5.28 5.46 -31.64
C PRO A 519 -5.92 6.84 -31.43
N VAL A 520 -7.26 6.93 -31.46
CA VAL A 520 -7.98 8.19 -31.22
C VAL A 520 -7.83 8.59 -29.76
N LYS A 521 -7.96 7.63 -28.83
CA LYS A 521 -7.69 7.85 -27.40
C LYS A 521 -6.22 8.26 -27.15
N LYS A 522 -5.24 7.60 -27.79
CA LYS A 522 -3.81 7.98 -27.70
C LYS A 522 -3.60 9.43 -28.12
N LYS A 523 -4.17 9.85 -29.25
CA LYS A 523 -4.06 11.23 -29.74
C LYS A 523 -4.64 12.22 -28.73
N LYS A 524 -5.88 12.00 -28.27
CA LYS A 524 -6.54 12.88 -27.28
C LYS A 524 -5.73 13.02 -25.99
N ILE A 525 -5.24 11.92 -25.44
CA ILE A 525 -4.42 11.91 -24.21
C ILE A 525 -3.10 12.65 -24.45
N LYS A 526 -2.38 12.34 -25.54
CA LYS A 526 -1.12 13.03 -25.86
C LYS A 526 -1.32 14.53 -26.03
N ASP A 527 -2.35 14.94 -26.76
CA ASP A 527 -2.67 16.34 -27.01
C ASP A 527 -3.01 17.07 -25.70
N PHE A 528 -3.75 16.44 -24.79
CA PHE A 528 -4.01 16.99 -23.45
C PHE A 528 -2.72 17.26 -22.69
N PHE A 529 -1.88 16.23 -22.47
CA PHE A 529 -0.67 16.37 -21.66
C PHE A 529 0.32 17.40 -22.24
N LEU A 530 0.48 17.46 -23.57
CA LEU A 530 1.41 18.39 -24.20
C LEU A 530 0.91 19.84 -24.13
N ASN A 531 -0.41 20.06 -24.10
CA ASN A 531 -1.00 21.41 -24.11
C ASN A 531 -1.39 21.93 -22.72
N TYR A 532 -1.53 21.04 -21.73
CA TYR A 532 -1.90 21.40 -20.36
C TYR A 532 -0.85 22.34 -19.73
N GLY A 533 -1.28 23.53 -19.32
CA GLY A 533 -0.43 24.61 -18.84
C GLY A 533 0.32 25.40 -19.93
N ARG A 534 0.10 25.09 -21.21
CA ARG A 534 0.67 25.81 -22.36
C ARG A 534 -0.34 26.59 -23.18
N GLN A 535 -1.57 26.10 -23.29
CA GLN A 535 -2.65 26.70 -24.09
C GLN A 535 -3.72 27.36 -23.21
N GLY A 536 -4.63 28.10 -23.85
CA GLY A 536 -5.68 28.88 -23.17
C GLY A 536 -5.24 30.31 -22.88
N ASP A 537 -6.12 31.09 -22.25
CA ASP A 537 -5.76 32.42 -21.77
C ASP A 537 -4.78 32.33 -20.58
N LYS A 538 -4.21 33.47 -20.19
CA LYS A 538 -3.22 33.52 -19.10
C LYS A 538 -3.77 32.97 -17.78
N ALA A 539 -5.05 33.20 -17.47
CA ALA A 539 -5.66 32.73 -16.24
C ALA A 539 -5.79 31.20 -16.22
N GLN A 540 -6.18 30.59 -17.35
CA GLN A 540 -6.21 29.15 -17.52
C GLN A 540 -4.81 28.54 -17.39
N GLN A 541 -3.82 29.13 -18.07
CA GLN A 541 -2.43 28.66 -18.02
C GLN A 541 -1.87 28.69 -16.59
N ASP A 542 -2.08 29.79 -15.86
CA ASP A 542 -1.62 29.94 -14.48
C ASP A 542 -2.31 28.93 -13.54
N ARG A 543 -3.61 28.68 -13.73
CA ARG A 543 -4.37 27.65 -12.98
C ARG A 543 -3.83 26.25 -13.25
N GLU A 544 -3.67 25.87 -14.51
CA GLU A 544 -3.20 24.53 -14.89
C GLU A 544 -1.77 24.28 -14.42
N ARG A 545 -0.90 25.30 -14.50
CA ARG A 545 0.47 25.24 -13.93
C ARG A 545 0.47 25.13 -12.41
N ALA A 546 -0.45 25.81 -11.72
CA ALA A 546 -0.59 25.66 -10.27
C ALA A 546 -1.03 24.23 -9.90
N ILE A 547 -1.93 23.62 -10.69
CA ILE A 547 -2.32 22.20 -10.53
C ILE A 547 -1.09 21.29 -10.73
N LEU A 548 -0.32 21.48 -11.80
CA LEU A 548 0.90 20.70 -12.05
C LEU A 548 1.92 20.86 -10.92
N ALA A 549 2.18 22.09 -10.47
CA ALA A 549 3.10 22.36 -9.36
C ALA A 549 2.60 21.71 -8.06
N SER A 550 1.28 21.69 -7.84
CA SER A 550 0.68 20.96 -6.72
C SER A 550 0.85 19.45 -6.83
N LEU A 551 1.18 18.90 -8.00
CA LEU A 551 1.53 17.50 -8.23
C LEU A 551 3.04 17.28 -8.31
N SER A 552 3.83 18.33 -8.06
CA SER A 552 5.29 18.33 -8.24
C SER A 552 5.72 18.04 -9.68
N PHE A 553 4.88 18.45 -10.65
CA PHE A 553 5.18 18.41 -12.06
C PHE A 553 5.34 19.82 -12.63
N GLY A 554 6.31 19.98 -13.52
CA GLY A 554 6.30 21.03 -14.52
C GLY A 554 5.56 20.58 -15.78
N LEU A 555 5.85 21.25 -16.90
CA LEU A 555 5.20 20.96 -18.17
C LEU A 555 5.75 19.70 -18.82
N PHE A 556 4.87 18.76 -19.17
CA PHE A 556 5.25 17.49 -19.79
C PHE A 556 6.00 17.67 -21.11
N GLN A 557 6.92 16.74 -21.38
CA GLN A 557 7.79 16.75 -22.55
C GLN A 557 7.62 15.46 -23.38
N PRO A 558 7.75 15.51 -24.73
CA PRO A 558 7.79 14.33 -25.58
C PRO A 558 8.88 13.36 -25.14
N ALA A 559 8.54 12.07 -25.05
CA ALA A 559 9.49 11.01 -24.75
C ALA A 559 9.13 9.71 -25.50
N ASN A 560 10.05 8.75 -25.51
CA ASN A 560 9.85 7.41 -26.03
C ASN A 560 10.60 6.41 -25.14
N ASN A 561 10.65 5.13 -25.51
CA ASN A 561 11.32 4.11 -24.70
C ASN A 561 12.84 4.34 -24.52
N ASP A 562 13.50 5.15 -25.36
CA ASP A 562 14.91 5.52 -25.15
C ASP A 562 15.09 6.32 -23.85
N HIS A 563 14.03 6.96 -23.34
CA HIS A 563 14.02 7.65 -22.03
C HIS A 563 14.40 6.72 -20.86
N LEU A 564 14.15 5.42 -21.01
CA LEU A 564 14.44 4.42 -19.98
C LEU A 564 15.86 3.83 -20.08
N LEU A 565 16.66 4.22 -21.07
CA LEU A 565 18.02 3.70 -21.27
C LEU A 565 18.95 3.90 -20.05
N PRO A 566 18.95 5.04 -19.34
CA PRO A 566 19.75 5.19 -18.13
C PRO A 566 19.44 4.13 -17.07
N VAL A 567 18.15 3.81 -16.87
CA VAL A 567 17.72 2.77 -15.93
C VAL A 567 18.10 1.37 -16.40
N ARG A 568 18.00 1.11 -17.71
CA ARG A 568 18.45 -0.15 -18.30
C ARG A 568 19.96 -0.35 -18.14
N GLN A 569 20.75 0.70 -18.31
CA GLN A 569 22.19 0.68 -18.05
C GLN A 569 22.49 0.39 -16.58
N MET A 570 21.75 1.02 -15.65
CA MET A 570 21.90 0.73 -14.22
C MET A 570 21.60 -0.75 -13.89
N GLN A 571 20.48 -1.29 -14.40
CA GLN A 571 20.11 -2.69 -14.15
C GLN A 571 21.13 -3.66 -14.76
N ALA A 572 21.58 -3.41 -15.99
CA ALA A 572 22.59 -4.26 -16.62
C ALA A 572 23.95 -4.22 -15.91
N THR A 573 24.29 -3.07 -15.31
CA THR A 573 25.46 -2.93 -14.45
C THR A 573 25.31 -3.79 -13.20
N GLU A 574 24.17 -3.69 -12.51
CA GLU A 574 23.88 -4.51 -11.32
C GLU A 574 23.93 -6.01 -11.65
N ASP A 575 23.28 -6.44 -12.73
CA ASP A 575 23.24 -7.84 -13.17
C ASP A 575 24.64 -8.38 -13.48
N LEU A 576 25.48 -7.59 -14.16
CA LEU A 576 26.87 -7.95 -14.45
C LEU A 576 27.68 -8.11 -13.17
N MET A 577 27.52 -7.20 -12.21
CA MET A 577 28.24 -7.25 -10.95
C MET A 577 27.81 -8.44 -10.09
N GLN A 578 26.51 -8.72 -9.99
CA GLN A 578 26.00 -9.90 -9.29
C GLN A 578 26.51 -11.20 -9.93
N ALA A 579 26.56 -11.26 -11.27
CA ALA A 579 27.13 -12.39 -11.98
C ALA A 579 28.63 -12.57 -11.70
N GLN A 580 29.39 -11.47 -11.64
CA GLN A 580 30.81 -11.49 -11.28
C GLN A 580 31.02 -12.00 -9.86
N GLN A 581 30.20 -11.54 -8.91
CA GLN A 581 30.23 -11.99 -7.51
C GLN A 581 29.87 -13.47 -7.35
N SER A 582 29.05 -14.04 -8.24
CA SER A 582 28.69 -15.46 -8.15
C SER A 582 29.82 -16.40 -8.62
N GLY A 583 30.87 -15.88 -9.26
CA GLY A 583 31.99 -16.68 -9.79
C GLY A 583 31.62 -17.61 -10.96
N ASP A 584 30.41 -17.48 -11.50
CA ASP A 584 29.88 -18.34 -12.56
C ASP A 584 30.20 -17.71 -13.92
N VAL A 585 31.21 -18.27 -14.60
CA VAL A 585 31.71 -17.78 -15.89
C VAL A 585 30.60 -17.66 -16.94
N GLY A 586 29.63 -18.58 -16.93
CA GLY A 586 28.50 -18.56 -17.85
C GLY A 586 27.55 -17.39 -17.59
N LYS A 587 27.24 -17.12 -16.31
CA LYS A 587 26.46 -15.95 -15.91
C LYS A 587 27.19 -14.65 -16.21
N VAL A 588 28.50 -14.57 -15.95
CA VAL A 588 29.30 -13.37 -16.25
C VAL A 588 29.28 -13.08 -17.74
N SER A 589 29.52 -14.08 -18.58
CA SER A 589 29.51 -13.92 -20.04
C SER A 589 28.16 -13.42 -20.55
N LYS A 590 27.05 -14.02 -20.07
CA LYS A 590 25.69 -13.61 -20.44
C LYS A 590 25.38 -12.17 -20.01
N ALA A 591 25.71 -11.82 -18.76
CA ALA A 591 25.45 -10.48 -18.22
C ALA A 591 26.32 -9.43 -18.92
N LYS A 592 27.58 -9.75 -19.23
CA LYS A 592 28.49 -8.86 -19.95
C LYS A 592 27.98 -8.55 -21.36
N LYS A 593 27.50 -9.57 -22.07
CA LYS A 593 26.90 -9.39 -23.40
C LYS A 593 25.66 -8.50 -23.35
N ALA A 594 24.79 -8.69 -22.35
CA ALA A 594 23.61 -7.85 -22.15
C ALA A 594 23.98 -6.39 -21.82
N PHE A 595 24.96 -6.20 -20.94
CA PHE A 595 25.52 -4.89 -20.60
C PHE A 595 26.05 -4.18 -21.86
N ASP A 596 26.92 -4.83 -22.63
CA ASP A 596 27.52 -4.22 -23.83
C ASP A 596 26.48 -3.85 -24.89
N ALA A 597 25.46 -4.69 -25.07
CA ALA A 597 24.36 -4.39 -25.98
C ALA A 597 23.58 -3.13 -25.55
N ILE A 598 23.29 -2.99 -24.26
CA ILE A 598 22.58 -1.83 -23.71
C ILE A 598 23.44 -0.56 -23.78
N GLN A 599 24.75 -0.66 -23.57
CA GLN A 599 25.66 0.48 -23.76
C GLN A 599 25.69 0.96 -25.21
N ALA A 600 25.79 0.03 -26.16
CA ALA A 600 25.76 0.36 -27.58
C ALA A 600 24.42 1.01 -28.01
N GLU A 601 23.30 0.51 -27.47
CA GLU A 601 21.98 1.10 -27.71
C GLU A 601 21.86 2.52 -27.13
N ALA A 602 22.38 2.76 -25.93
CA ALA A 602 22.41 4.06 -25.29
C ALA A 602 23.23 5.09 -26.10
N GLU A 603 24.39 4.69 -26.62
CA GLU A 603 25.18 5.55 -27.50
C GLU A 603 24.43 5.86 -28.81
N ALA A 604 23.80 4.86 -29.43
CA ALA A 604 23.00 5.06 -30.65
C ALA A 604 21.74 5.91 -30.41
N ALA A 605 21.23 5.99 -29.17
CA ALA A 605 20.05 6.77 -28.83
C ALA A 605 20.32 8.28 -28.67
N LYS A 606 21.57 8.71 -28.43
CA LYS A 606 21.92 10.13 -28.25
C LYS A 606 21.50 11.01 -29.43
N GLY A 607 21.53 10.47 -30.66
CA GLY A 607 21.08 11.15 -31.88
C GLY A 607 19.57 11.07 -32.15
N ARG A 608 18.81 10.32 -31.35
CA ARG A 608 17.36 10.07 -31.50
C ARG A 608 16.49 10.81 -30.47
N ALA A 609 17.09 11.70 -29.68
CA ALA A 609 16.38 12.47 -28.68
C ALA A 609 15.27 13.31 -29.31
N LEU A 610 14.07 13.23 -28.74
CA LEU A 610 12.93 14.03 -29.20
C LEU A 610 13.14 15.51 -28.82
N PRO A 611 12.76 16.46 -29.69
CA PRO A 611 12.86 17.88 -29.38
C PRO A 611 11.98 18.24 -28.19
N LEU A 612 12.54 19.01 -27.25
CA LEU A 612 11.79 19.53 -26.10
C LEU A 612 10.86 20.66 -26.54
N LEU A 613 9.67 20.68 -25.97
CA LEU A 613 8.73 21.78 -26.11
C LEU A 613 9.09 22.94 -25.18
N PRO A 614 8.75 24.19 -25.56
CA PRO A 614 8.95 25.36 -24.71
C PRO A 614 8.30 25.20 -23.34
N THR A 615 8.95 25.78 -22.33
CA THR A 615 8.47 25.85 -20.94
C THR A 615 7.69 27.14 -20.64
N THR A 616 7.64 28.07 -21.60
CA THR A 616 6.87 29.33 -21.53
C THR A 616 5.57 29.24 -22.33
N PRO A 617 4.55 30.06 -22.01
CA PRO A 617 3.31 30.13 -22.78
C PRO A 617 3.56 30.37 -24.27
N THR A 618 2.85 29.64 -25.13
CA THR A 618 2.90 29.81 -26.58
C THR A 618 1.48 29.76 -27.13
N GLU A 619 1.17 30.55 -28.16
CA GLU A 619 -0.09 30.44 -28.89
C GLU A 619 -0.09 29.12 -29.68
N GLY A 620 -0.64 28.06 -29.08
CA GLY A 620 -1.02 26.81 -29.75
C GLY A 620 0.11 25.96 -30.34
N TYR A 621 0.48 24.87 -29.68
CA TYR A 621 1.21 23.77 -30.33
C TYR A 621 0.23 22.84 -31.05
N ALA A 622 0.20 22.90 -32.38
CA ALA A 622 -0.42 21.84 -33.18
C ALA A 622 0.53 20.62 -33.18
N VAL A 623 0.01 19.45 -32.77
CA VAL A 623 0.78 18.20 -32.61
C VAL A 623 1.23 17.58 -33.96
N GLU A 624 0.98 18.25 -35.08
CA GLU A 624 1.48 17.87 -36.40
C GLU A 624 2.64 18.78 -36.84
N GLY A 625 3.86 18.43 -36.44
CA GLY A 625 5.08 18.48 -37.26
C GLY A 625 5.47 19.75 -38.04
N LYS A 626 4.82 20.90 -37.86
CA LYS A 626 5.20 22.16 -38.52
C LYS A 626 5.47 23.21 -37.47
N ALA A 627 6.74 23.56 -37.35
CA ALA A 627 7.19 24.77 -36.71
C ALA A 627 6.40 25.95 -37.27
N VAL A 628 5.57 26.57 -36.45
CA VAL A 628 5.07 27.92 -36.74
C VAL A 628 6.28 28.83 -36.55
N LYS A 629 6.90 29.25 -37.66
CA LYS A 629 7.86 30.35 -37.64
C LYS A 629 7.12 31.61 -37.19
N LYS A 630 7.77 32.34 -36.28
CA LYS A 630 7.40 33.68 -35.81
C LYS A 630 7.00 34.61 -36.95
#